data_AF-A0A7G1KXN5-F1
#
_entry.id   AF-A0A7G1KXN5-F1
#
_cell.length_a   1.000
_cell.length_b   1.000
_cell.length_c   1.000
_cell.angle_alpha   90.00
_cell.angle_beta   90.00
_cell.angle_gamma   90.00
#
_symmetry.space_group_name_H-M   'P 1'
#
loop_
_entity.id
_entity.type
_entity.pdbx_description
1 polymer ?
#
loop_
_entity_poly.entity_id
_entity_poly.type
_entity_poly.pdbx_seq_one_letter_code
_entity_poly.pdbx_strand_id
1 'polypeptide(L)'
;MRMRTRVAALLVATVAALSVAGCSGGTDEAGKPLTITSYRGADWITDGTVKPPASPGRGDRIRYPRTMDGAVMAAADSQTLLDTAPDDAFGAIARDYFAVGNGLTAYLAARANVSVTGQPDPSRLPRIRGFRFLDFKDSSATVEILFEQPDKSISGLTRQLVWLGENWLIQLPDPKDNVTVLKAYDELPGDLEALPQT
;
A
#
# COMPACT_ATOMS: atom_id res chain seq x y z
N MET A 1 -54.37 6.50 48.84
CA MET A 1 -55.27 5.49 49.43
C MET A 1 -55.22 4.24 48.55
N ARG A 2 -54.72 3.12 49.09
CA ARG A 2 -54.86 1.68 48.71
C ARG A 2 -54.81 1.33 47.19
N MET A 3 -53.73 0.76 46.65
CA MET A 3 -53.32 -0.67 46.68
C MET A 3 -54.42 -1.66 46.26
N ARG A 4 -54.18 -2.39 45.15
CA ARG A 4 -54.54 -3.81 44.90
C ARG A 4 -54.06 -4.26 43.50
N THR A 5 -53.00 -5.04 43.34
CA THR A 5 -52.82 -6.52 43.42
C THR A 5 -53.05 -7.28 42.10
N ARG A 6 -51.93 -7.77 41.54
CA ARG A 6 -51.56 -8.99 40.75
C ARG A 6 -52.64 -9.91 40.12
N VAL A 7 -52.27 -10.52 38.97
CA VAL A 7 -52.41 -11.93 38.45
C VAL A 7 -52.35 -11.86 36.90
N ALA A 8 -51.35 -12.34 36.14
CA ALA A 8 -50.80 -13.68 35.81
C ALA A 8 -51.54 -14.45 34.67
N ALA A 9 -50.74 -15.21 33.89
CA ALA A 9 -51.01 -16.20 32.82
C ALA A 9 -51.03 -15.69 31.36
N LEU A 10 -50.03 -16.02 30.51
CA LEU A 10 -49.74 -17.28 29.76
C LEU A 10 -50.58 -17.43 28.48
N LEU A 11 -49.93 -17.50 27.30
CA LEU A 11 -50.39 -18.26 26.14
C LEU A 11 -49.23 -18.53 25.16
N VAL A 12 -48.99 -19.82 24.95
CA VAL A 12 -48.11 -20.43 23.95
C VAL A 12 -48.88 -20.56 22.63
N ALA A 13 -48.23 -20.33 21.50
CA ALA A 13 -48.71 -20.82 20.20
C ALA A 13 -47.53 -21.27 19.31
N THR A 14 -47.43 -22.57 19.15
CA THR A 14 -46.66 -23.33 18.15
C THR A 14 -47.23 -23.14 16.74
N VAL A 15 -46.38 -22.98 15.73
CA VAL A 15 -46.70 -23.29 14.32
C VAL A 15 -45.54 -24.07 13.68
N ALA A 16 -45.95 -25.00 12.82
CA ALA A 16 -45.27 -26.21 12.37
C ALA A 16 -44.21 -26.02 11.26
N ALA A 17 -43.49 -27.13 11.05
CA ALA A 17 -42.34 -27.36 10.19
C ALA A 17 -42.56 -27.18 8.67
N LEU A 18 -41.48 -26.81 7.97
CA LEU A 18 -41.19 -27.28 6.62
C LEU A 18 -39.78 -27.89 6.59
N SER A 19 -39.72 -29.16 6.25
CA SER A 19 -38.52 -29.90 5.88
C SER A 19 -38.25 -29.74 4.38
N VAL A 20 -37.10 -29.15 4.02
CA VAL A 20 -36.50 -29.33 2.70
C VAL A 20 -35.16 -30.04 2.91
N ALA A 21 -35.08 -31.24 2.34
CA ALA A 21 -33.85 -32.00 2.18
C ALA A 21 -32.96 -31.31 1.13
N GLY A 22 -31.65 -31.27 1.39
CA GLY A 22 -30.66 -30.75 0.45
C GLY A 22 -29.29 -30.58 1.09
N CYS A 23 -28.65 -31.68 1.49
CA CYS A 23 -27.24 -31.69 1.88
C CYS A 23 -26.54 -32.87 1.20
N SER A 24 -25.82 -32.61 0.12
CA SER A 24 -24.64 -33.34 -0.35
C SER A 24 -24.21 -32.63 -1.64
N GLY A 25 -22.99 -32.19 -1.87
CA GLY A 25 -21.72 -32.44 -1.22
C GLY A 25 -20.74 -31.89 -2.24
N GLY A 26 -19.98 -30.88 -1.84
CA GLY A 26 -19.20 -30.05 -2.75
C GLY A 26 -18.76 -28.83 -1.97
N THR A 27 -18.08 -29.06 -0.85
CA THR A 27 -17.27 -28.01 -0.25
C THR A 27 -16.16 -27.75 -1.27
N ASP A 28 -16.32 -26.69 -2.06
CA ASP A 28 -15.17 -25.98 -2.57
C ASP A 28 -14.32 -25.67 -1.34
N GLU A 29 -13.19 -26.36 -1.20
CA GLU A 29 -12.08 -25.91 -0.38
C GLU A 29 -11.59 -24.60 -1.02
N ALA A 30 -12.35 -23.53 -0.80
CA ALA A 30 -11.85 -22.17 -0.91
C ALA A 30 -10.68 -22.12 0.06
N GLY A 31 -9.48 -22.24 -0.50
CA GLY A 31 -8.23 -22.38 0.23
C GLY A 31 -8.22 -21.41 1.40
N LYS A 32 -8.12 -21.96 2.61
CA LYS A 32 -8.05 -21.18 3.84
C LYS A 32 -7.03 -20.06 3.62
N PRO A 33 -7.36 -18.78 3.87
CA PRO A 33 -6.39 -17.72 3.75
C PRO A 33 -5.20 -18.05 4.64
N LEU A 34 -4.02 -18.15 4.04
CA LEU A 34 -2.78 -18.28 4.79
C LEU A 34 -2.56 -16.96 5.54
N THR A 35 -2.72 -16.99 6.85
CA THR A 35 -2.36 -15.87 7.73
C THR A 35 -0.84 -15.85 7.89
N ILE A 36 -0.17 -14.82 7.37
CA ILE A 36 1.28 -14.63 7.54
C ILE A 36 1.51 -13.58 8.63
N THR A 37 2.35 -13.90 9.61
CA THR A 37 2.51 -13.15 10.87
C THR A 37 3.70 -12.19 10.90
N SER A 38 4.39 -11.95 9.78
CA SER A 38 5.54 -11.01 9.76
C SER A 38 5.66 -10.20 8.46
N TYR A 39 5.87 -8.90 8.63
CA TYR A 39 6.13 -7.90 7.59
C TYR A 39 7.63 -7.60 7.53
N ARG A 40 8.28 -7.90 6.40
CA ARG A 40 9.63 -7.44 6.06
C ARG A 40 9.46 -6.30 5.06
N GLY A 41 9.17 -5.10 5.53
CA GLY A 41 8.95 -3.99 4.59
C GLY A 41 10.20 -3.65 3.78
N ALA A 42 10.06 -2.74 2.82
CA ALA A 42 11.09 -2.10 1.97
C ALA A 42 12.20 -2.94 1.30
N ASP A 43 12.38 -4.22 1.64
CA ASP A 43 13.27 -5.19 0.97
C ASP A 43 12.71 -5.54 -0.42
N TRP A 44 12.55 -4.55 -1.31
CA TRP A 44 12.30 -4.81 -2.71
C TRP A 44 13.55 -5.32 -3.37
N ILE A 45 13.35 -6.24 -4.32
CA ILE A 45 14.44 -6.84 -5.07
C ILE A 45 14.92 -5.80 -6.05
N THR A 46 15.99 -5.14 -5.66
CA THR A 46 16.89 -4.45 -6.57
C THR A 46 17.61 -5.53 -7.39
N ASP A 47 18.21 -5.20 -8.52
CA ASP A 47 19.05 -6.14 -9.28
C ASP A 47 20.39 -6.46 -8.57
N GLY A 48 20.47 -6.22 -7.25
CA GLY A 48 21.66 -6.37 -6.43
C GLY A 48 22.58 -5.16 -6.44
N THR A 49 22.34 -4.17 -7.32
CA THR A 49 23.12 -2.94 -7.37
C THR A 49 22.72 -1.90 -6.33
N VAL A 50 21.52 -2.04 -5.76
CA VAL A 50 20.95 -1.10 -4.78
C VAL A 50 20.58 -1.85 -3.51
N LYS A 51 20.96 -1.33 -2.35
CA LYS A 51 20.46 -1.89 -1.09
C LYS A 51 19.14 -1.22 -0.71
N PRO A 52 18.04 -1.97 -0.56
CA PRO A 52 16.83 -1.40 0.03
C PRO A 52 17.12 -0.95 1.46
N PRO A 53 16.58 0.19 1.91
CA PRO A 53 16.73 0.58 3.30
C PRO A 53 15.97 -0.40 4.20
N ALA A 54 16.55 -0.65 5.37
CA ALA A 54 15.93 -1.48 6.37
C ALA A 54 14.56 -0.89 6.71
N SER A 55 13.51 -1.70 6.58
CA SER A 55 12.19 -1.22 6.95
C SER A 55 12.16 -0.82 8.41
N PRO A 56 11.58 0.35 8.71
CA PRO A 56 11.46 0.74 10.08
C PRO A 56 10.45 -0.14 10.79
N GLY A 57 10.77 -0.51 12.03
CA GLY A 57 9.82 -1.14 12.92
C GLY A 57 8.58 -0.26 13.10
N ARG A 58 7.55 -0.83 13.75
CA ARG A 58 6.29 -0.14 14.04
C ARG A 58 6.55 1.13 14.87
N GLY A 59 6.70 2.28 14.22
CA GLY A 59 6.87 3.60 14.87
C GLY A 59 8.08 4.43 14.42
N ASP A 60 9.11 3.85 13.80
CA ASP A 60 10.39 4.53 13.56
C ASP A 60 10.55 5.02 12.11
N ARG A 61 9.75 5.98 11.61
CA ARG A 61 9.85 6.36 10.18
C ARG A 61 11.30 6.65 9.73
N ILE A 62 11.65 6.23 8.52
CA ILE A 62 12.91 6.64 7.89
C ILE A 62 12.86 8.15 7.65
N ARG A 63 13.92 8.85 8.04
CA ARG A 63 14.11 10.28 7.75
C ARG A 63 15.11 10.43 6.63
N TYR A 64 14.69 11.06 5.55
CA TYR A 64 15.52 11.33 4.40
C TYR A 64 16.04 12.78 4.47
N PRO A 65 17.32 13.03 4.17
CA PRO A 65 17.86 14.38 4.17
C PRO A 65 17.21 15.25 3.09
N ARG A 66 17.17 16.57 3.29
CA ARG A 66 16.65 17.55 2.34
C ARG A 66 17.60 17.77 1.15
N THR A 67 17.77 16.71 0.36
CA THR A 67 18.69 16.62 -0.79
C THR A 67 18.02 15.84 -1.91
N MET A 68 18.61 15.83 -3.11
CA MET A 68 18.16 14.99 -4.22
C MET A 68 18.19 13.51 -3.83
N ASP A 69 19.30 13.02 -3.29
CA ASP A 69 19.43 11.63 -2.83
C ASP A 69 18.36 11.25 -1.81
N GLY A 70 18.07 12.14 -0.85
CA GLY A 70 16.99 11.92 0.10
C GLY A 70 15.60 11.89 -0.55
N ALA A 71 15.35 12.74 -1.55
CA ALA A 71 14.06 12.76 -2.24
C ALA A 71 13.83 11.49 -3.07
N VAL A 72 14.84 11.00 -3.79
CA VAL A 72 14.70 9.77 -4.58
C VAL A 72 14.55 8.54 -3.70
N MET A 73 15.31 8.42 -2.60
CA MET A 73 15.15 7.32 -1.65
C MET A 73 13.76 7.35 -1.01
N ALA A 74 13.31 8.53 -0.57
CA ALA A 74 11.95 8.69 -0.07
C ALA A 74 10.88 8.25 -1.10
N ALA A 75 11.08 8.54 -2.38
CA ALA A 75 10.16 8.15 -3.44
C ALA A 75 10.11 6.62 -3.61
N ALA A 76 11.27 5.99 -3.73
CA ALA A 76 11.38 4.54 -3.91
C ALA A 76 10.81 3.79 -2.71
N ASP A 77 11.26 4.13 -1.50
CA ASP A 77 10.90 3.41 -0.30
C ASP A 77 9.44 3.58 0.07
N SER A 78 8.94 4.83 0.04
CA SER A 78 7.54 5.11 0.36
C SER A 78 6.60 4.44 -0.65
N GLN A 79 6.96 4.42 -1.94
CA GLN A 79 6.18 3.74 -2.96
C GLN A 79 6.15 2.23 -2.73
N THR A 80 7.30 1.64 -2.47
CA THR A 80 7.43 0.23 -2.11
C THR A 80 6.58 -0.12 -0.87
N LEU A 81 6.62 0.73 0.16
CA LEU A 81 5.79 0.57 1.35
C LEU A 81 4.29 0.66 0.98
N LEU A 82 3.89 1.59 0.12
CA LEU A 82 2.51 1.73 -0.35
C LEU A 82 1.98 0.44 -1.00
N ASP A 83 2.80 -0.16 -1.87
CA ASP A 83 2.39 -1.30 -2.70
C ASP A 83 2.35 -2.61 -1.91
N THR A 84 3.09 -2.71 -0.80
CA THR A 84 3.29 -3.97 -0.06
C THR A 84 2.79 -3.96 1.38
N ALA A 85 2.36 -2.80 1.88
CA ALA A 85 1.91 -2.64 3.25
C ALA A 85 0.75 -3.62 3.57
N PRO A 86 0.89 -4.43 4.63
CA PRO A 86 -0.19 -5.24 5.16
C PRO A 86 -1.19 -4.35 5.85
N ASP A 87 -2.40 -4.87 6.01
CA ASP A 87 -3.53 -4.11 6.52
C ASP A 87 -3.28 -3.52 7.92
N ASP A 88 -2.48 -4.18 8.76
CA ASP A 88 -2.17 -3.74 10.12
C ASP A 88 -1.06 -2.67 10.20
N ALA A 89 -0.26 -2.48 9.15
CA ALA A 89 0.81 -1.49 9.07
C ALA A 89 0.45 -0.30 8.17
N PHE A 90 -0.48 -0.50 7.22
CA PHE A 90 -0.80 0.48 6.19
C PHE A 90 -1.21 1.85 6.74
N GLY A 91 -2.00 1.90 7.82
CA GLY A 91 -2.39 3.19 8.43
C GLY A 91 -1.21 4.02 8.95
N ALA A 92 -0.20 3.38 9.53
CA ALA A 92 1.02 4.06 9.96
C ALA A 92 1.86 4.53 8.77
N ILE A 93 2.01 3.67 7.75
CA ILE A 93 2.72 3.99 6.51
C ILE A 93 2.08 5.19 5.80
N ALA A 94 0.76 5.17 5.62
CA ALA A 94 0.00 6.26 5.03
C ALA A 94 0.24 7.59 5.77
N ARG A 95 0.28 7.56 7.11
CA ARG A 95 0.52 8.73 7.95
C ARG A 95 1.96 9.25 7.88
N ASP A 96 2.94 8.37 7.79
CA ASP A 96 4.36 8.72 7.93
C ASP A 96 5.06 9.08 6.62
N TYR A 97 4.55 8.60 5.48
CA TYR A 97 5.22 8.71 4.18
C TYR A 97 4.43 9.44 3.10
N PHE A 98 3.18 9.81 3.37
CA PHE A 98 2.31 10.48 2.40
C PHE A 98 1.81 11.81 2.92
N ALA A 99 1.82 12.81 2.04
CA ALA A 99 1.24 14.10 2.34
C ALA A 99 -0.29 13.98 2.38
N VAL A 100 -0.91 14.59 3.39
CA VAL A 100 -2.37 14.66 3.51
C VAL A 100 -2.94 15.51 2.38
N GLY A 101 -3.97 14.98 1.70
CA GLY A 101 -4.65 15.66 0.61
C GLY A 101 -5.69 14.76 -0.05
N ASN A 102 -6.40 15.29 -1.05
CA ASN A 102 -7.46 14.57 -1.75
C ASN A 102 -6.98 13.26 -2.41
N GLY A 103 -5.76 13.25 -2.94
CA GLY A 103 -5.14 12.05 -3.51
C GLY A 103 -4.96 10.93 -2.48
N LEU A 104 -4.46 11.25 -1.28
CA LEU A 104 -4.35 10.27 -0.19
C LEU A 104 -5.73 9.80 0.27
N THR A 105 -6.69 10.70 0.45
CA THR A 105 -8.07 10.34 0.82
C THR A 105 -8.69 9.36 -0.17
N ALA A 106 -8.54 9.63 -1.47
CA ALA A 106 -9.05 8.75 -2.52
C ALA A 106 -8.34 7.38 -2.53
N TYR A 107 -7.02 7.36 -2.35
CA TYR A 107 -6.25 6.12 -2.24
C TYR A 107 -6.69 5.28 -1.05
N LEU A 108 -6.86 5.89 0.13
CA LEU A 108 -7.31 5.18 1.34
C LEU A 108 -8.70 4.54 1.12
N ALA A 109 -9.63 5.25 0.48
CA ALA A 109 -10.94 4.72 0.14
C ALA A 109 -10.87 3.54 -0.84
N ALA A 110 -9.98 3.62 -1.84
CA ALA A 110 -9.75 2.51 -2.78
C ALA A 110 -9.11 1.30 -2.08
N ARG A 111 -8.07 1.52 -1.27
CA ARG A 111 -7.30 0.49 -0.56
C ARG A 111 -8.13 -0.27 0.48
N ALA A 112 -9.21 0.32 0.99
CA ALA A 112 -10.16 -0.36 1.88
C ALA A 112 -10.85 -1.59 1.22
N ASN A 113 -10.86 -1.67 -0.11
CA ASN A 113 -11.41 -2.80 -0.85
C ASN A 113 -10.37 -3.87 -1.21
N VAL A 114 -9.12 -3.69 -0.78
CA VAL A 114 -8.01 -4.60 -1.01
C VAL A 114 -7.53 -5.08 0.37
N SER A 115 -7.16 -6.35 0.50
CA SER A 115 -6.57 -6.88 1.74
C SER A 115 -5.20 -7.48 1.43
N VAL A 116 -4.21 -7.10 2.24
CA VAL A 116 -2.86 -7.63 2.19
C VAL A 116 -2.55 -8.17 3.58
N THR A 117 -2.56 -9.49 3.72
CA THR A 117 -2.41 -10.18 5.01
C THR A 117 -1.06 -10.89 5.16
N GLY A 118 -0.12 -10.63 4.25
CA GLY A 118 1.18 -11.27 4.24
C GLY A 118 2.21 -10.57 3.36
N GLN A 119 3.44 -11.05 3.44
CA GLN A 119 4.51 -10.58 2.57
C GLN A 119 4.27 -11.08 1.13
N PRO A 120 4.34 -10.19 0.12
CA PRO A 120 4.28 -10.62 -1.26
C PRO A 120 5.49 -11.52 -1.60
N ASP A 121 5.27 -12.49 -2.48
CA ASP A 121 6.35 -13.34 -3.00
C ASP A 121 7.36 -12.45 -3.75
N PRO A 122 8.63 -12.38 -3.28
CA PRO A 122 9.61 -11.50 -3.89
C PRO A 122 9.85 -11.79 -5.37
N SER A 123 9.74 -13.05 -5.80
CA SER A 123 9.90 -13.43 -7.22
C SER A 123 8.85 -12.81 -8.14
N ARG A 124 7.73 -12.35 -7.56
CA ARG A 124 6.59 -11.73 -8.26
C ARG A 124 6.54 -10.22 -8.13
N LEU A 125 7.51 -9.61 -7.44
CA LEU A 125 7.60 -8.15 -7.32
C LEU A 125 8.33 -7.53 -8.52
N PRO A 126 7.98 -6.29 -8.90
CA PRO A 126 8.80 -5.52 -9.82
C PRO A 126 10.20 -5.26 -9.25
N ARG A 127 11.17 -5.01 -10.14
CA ARG A 127 12.56 -4.67 -9.83
C ARG A 127 12.81 -3.23 -10.18
N ILE A 128 13.31 -2.41 -9.25
CA ILE A 128 13.73 -1.05 -9.60
C ILE A 128 14.99 -1.15 -10.46
N ARG A 129 14.96 -0.52 -11.65
CA ARG A 129 16.09 -0.48 -12.59
C ARG A 129 16.84 0.86 -12.57
N GLY A 130 16.23 1.90 -12.03
CA GLY A 130 16.81 3.22 -11.91
C GLY A 130 15.73 4.29 -11.75
N PHE A 131 16.15 5.54 -11.80
CA PHE A 131 15.26 6.69 -11.71
C PHE A 131 15.79 7.84 -12.58
N ARG A 132 14.97 8.89 -12.70
CA ARG A 132 15.40 10.21 -13.11
C ARG A 132 14.57 11.30 -12.44
N PHE A 133 15.18 12.46 -12.22
CA PHE A 133 14.44 13.65 -11.80
C PHE A 133 13.78 14.32 -13.00
N LEU A 134 12.51 14.68 -12.83
CA LEU A 134 11.78 15.57 -13.75
C LEU A 134 11.82 17.02 -13.27
N ASP A 135 11.85 17.22 -11.95
CA ASP A 135 12.03 18.52 -11.29
C ASP A 135 12.61 18.32 -9.89
N PHE A 136 13.44 19.25 -9.41
CA PHE A 136 13.89 19.28 -8.03
C PHE A 136 14.01 20.73 -7.54
N LYS A 137 13.43 20.98 -6.38
CA LYS A 137 13.51 22.23 -5.61
C LYS A 137 13.67 21.85 -4.15
N ASP A 138 14.16 22.79 -3.34
CA ASP A 138 14.35 22.54 -1.90
C ASP A 138 13.07 22.05 -1.21
N SER A 139 11.87 22.47 -1.64
CA SER A 139 10.59 22.08 -1.02
C SER A 139 9.79 21.02 -1.77
N SER A 140 10.21 20.62 -2.98
CA SER A 140 9.43 19.72 -3.83
C SER A 140 10.32 18.98 -4.82
N ALA A 141 10.00 17.73 -5.12
CA ALA A 141 10.67 16.97 -6.17
C ALA A 141 9.66 16.21 -7.02
N THR A 142 9.98 15.98 -8.28
CA THR A 142 9.27 15.05 -9.14
C THR A 142 10.26 14.04 -9.68
N VAL A 143 10.02 12.76 -9.39
CA VAL A 143 10.90 11.64 -9.75
C VAL A 143 10.11 10.64 -10.58
N GLU A 144 10.70 10.13 -11.64
CA GLU A 144 10.21 8.93 -12.32
C GLU A 144 11.08 7.74 -11.90
N ILE A 145 10.46 6.71 -11.33
CA ILE A 145 11.13 5.46 -10.94
C ILE A 145 10.78 4.40 -11.98
N LEU A 146 11.78 3.70 -12.50
CA LEU A 146 11.57 2.67 -13.51
C LEU A 146 11.67 1.27 -12.90
N PHE A 147 10.70 0.46 -13.29
CA PHE A 147 10.53 -0.90 -12.82
C PHE A 147 10.56 -1.87 -13.99
N GLU A 148 11.31 -2.95 -13.84
CA GLU A 148 11.15 -4.16 -14.64
C GLU A 148 10.15 -5.09 -13.92
N GLN A 149 9.09 -5.46 -14.61
CA GLN A 149 8.07 -6.39 -14.12
C GLN A 149 8.58 -7.83 -14.20
N PRO A 150 7.96 -8.79 -13.48
CA PRO A 150 8.35 -10.20 -13.56
C PRO A 150 8.29 -10.80 -14.97
N ASP A 151 7.41 -10.29 -15.84
CA ASP A 151 7.29 -10.68 -17.24
C ASP A 151 8.26 -9.95 -18.19
N LYS A 152 9.21 -9.19 -17.63
CA LYS A 152 10.21 -8.37 -18.32
C LYS A 152 9.69 -7.10 -19.00
N SER A 153 8.40 -6.79 -18.87
CA SER A 153 7.88 -5.48 -19.29
C SER A 153 8.45 -4.36 -18.42
N ILE A 154 8.55 -3.16 -18.97
CA ILE A 154 9.14 -2.00 -18.28
C ILE A 154 8.08 -0.94 -18.08
N SER A 155 8.02 -0.38 -16.88
CA SER A 155 7.12 0.71 -16.53
C SER A 155 7.82 1.80 -15.72
N GLY A 156 7.59 3.05 -16.08
CA GLY A 156 7.97 4.22 -15.29
C GLY A 156 6.80 4.73 -14.45
N LEU A 157 7.09 5.08 -13.21
CA LEU A 157 6.14 5.61 -12.25
C LEU A 157 6.58 6.99 -11.77
N THR A 158 5.82 8.01 -12.12
CA THR A 158 6.07 9.38 -11.67
C THR A 158 5.51 9.61 -10.28
N ARG A 159 6.32 10.19 -9.40
CA ARG A 159 5.96 10.59 -8.03
C ARG A 159 6.36 12.03 -7.77
N GLN A 160 5.40 12.77 -7.22
CA GLN A 160 5.65 14.07 -6.64
C GLN A 160 5.94 13.90 -5.15
N LEU A 161 6.95 14.61 -4.67
CA LEU A 161 7.33 14.68 -3.27
C LEU A 161 7.28 16.11 -2.79
N VAL A 162 6.92 16.27 -1.52
CA VAL A 162 6.94 17.54 -0.80
C VAL A 162 7.80 17.40 0.44
N TRP A 163 8.61 18.42 0.72
CA TRP A 163 9.33 18.52 1.98
C TRP A 163 8.40 19.11 3.03
N LEU A 164 7.96 18.31 4.01
CA LEU A 164 7.07 18.75 5.07
C LEU A 164 7.66 18.44 6.45
N GLY A 165 7.84 19.49 7.25
CA GLY A 165 8.53 19.41 8.53
C GLY A 165 10.00 19.03 8.32
N GLU A 166 10.30 17.75 8.52
CA GLU A 166 11.66 17.20 8.53
C GLU A 166 11.82 15.98 7.60
N ASN A 167 10.87 15.75 6.68
CA ASN A 167 10.95 14.61 5.77
C ASN A 167 10.36 14.90 4.39
N TRP A 168 10.81 14.13 3.40
CA TRP A 168 10.16 14.00 2.10
C TRP A 168 8.95 13.06 2.22
N LEU A 169 7.80 13.51 1.73
CA LEU A 169 6.57 12.72 1.66
C LEU A 169 6.07 12.65 0.22
N ILE A 170 5.53 11.51 -0.20
CA ILE A 170 4.84 11.40 -1.49
C ILE A 170 3.52 12.17 -1.43
N GLN A 171 3.32 13.06 -2.39
CA GLN A 171 2.03 13.68 -2.67
C GLN A 171 1.33 12.87 -3.77
N LEU A 172 0.29 12.13 -3.39
CA LEU A 172 -0.53 11.40 -4.34
C LEU A 172 -1.39 12.37 -5.17
N PRO A 173 -1.54 12.14 -6.49
CA PRO A 173 -2.30 13.03 -7.36
C PRO A 173 -3.77 13.08 -6.95
N ASP A 174 -4.40 14.25 -7.06
CA ASP A 174 -5.85 14.36 -6.93
C ASP A 174 -6.50 13.65 -8.13
N PRO A 175 -7.45 12.71 -7.93
CA PRO A 175 -8.15 12.06 -9.04
C PRO A 175 -8.80 13.02 -10.03
N LYS A 176 -9.17 14.24 -9.59
CA LYS A 176 -9.75 15.27 -10.46
C LYS A 176 -8.79 15.82 -11.49
N ASP A 177 -7.49 15.76 -11.22
CA ASP A 177 -6.45 16.30 -12.11
C ASP A 177 -6.17 15.37 -13.28
N ASN A 178 -6.65 14.11 -13.25
CA ASN A 178 -6.50 13.11 -14.31
C ASN A 178 -5.04 12.94 -14.80
N VAL A 179 -4.08 13.07 -13.88
CA VAL A 179 -2.65 12.95 -14.19
C VAL A 179 -2.30 11.49 -14.46
N THR A 180 -1.67 11.23 -15.61
CA THR A 180 -1.07 9.92 -15.89
C THR A 180 0.27 9.82 -15.17
N VAL A 181 0.36 8.92 -14.20
CA VAL A 181 1.58 8.69 -13.41
C VAL A 181 2.32 7.42 -13.80
N LEU A 182 1.70 6.52 -14.55
CA LEU A 182 2.30 5.27 -15.00
C LEU A 182 2.48 5.31 -16.52
N LYS A 183 3.67 4.94 -16.99
CA LYS A 183 4.01 4.89 -18.41
C LYS A 183 4.69 3.58 -18.74
N ALA A 184 4.26 2.91 -19.80
CA ALA A 184 4.96 1.75 -20.34
C ALA A 184 6.14 2.17 -21.22
N TYR A 185 7.18 1.35 -21.23
CA TYR A 185 8.37 1.53 -22.06
C TYR A 185 8.69 0.24 -22.81
N ASP A 186 9.10 0.36 -24.07
CA ASP A 186 9.53 -0.79 -24.89
C ASP A 186 10.94 -1.26 -24.50
N GLU A 187 11.77 -0.37 -23.96
CA GLU A 187 13.13 -0.64 -23.48
C GLU A 187 13.51 0.31 -22.33
N LEU A 188 14.59 -0.01 -21.60
CA LEU A 188 15.08 0.87 -20.54
C LEU A 188 15.65 2.16 -21.18
N PRO A 189 15.19 3.35 -20.76
CA PRO A 189 15.83 4.60 -21.14
C PRO A 189 17.33 4.63 -20.79
N GLY A 190 18.12 5.27 -21.64
CA GLY A 190 19.58 5.36 -21.46
C GLY A 190 20.04 6.45 -20.47
N ASP A 191 19.12 7.30 -20.00
CA ASP A 191 19.36 8.44 -19.11
C ASP A 191 19.07 8.13 -17.63
N LEU A 192 18.93 6.86 -17.26
CA LEU A 192 18.62 6.47 -15.90
C LEU A 192 19.82 6.55 -14.98
N GLU A 193 19.58 7.06 -13.77
CA GLU A 193 20.51 7.02 -12.66
C GLU A 193 20.21 5.80 -11.77
N ALA A 194 21.27 5.20 -11.22
CA ALA A 194 21.14 4.15 -10.21
C ALA A 194 20.74 4.77 -8.88
N LEU A 195 19.84 4.11 -8.12
CA LEU A 195 19.46 4.62 -6.81
C LEU A 195 20.69 4.79 -5.89
N PRO A 196 20.70 5.85 -5.06
CA PRO A 196 21.76 6.05 -4.07
C PRO A 196 21.93 4.83 -3.16
N GLN A 197 23.18 4.52 -2.82
CA GLN A 197 23.48 3.49 -1.82
C GLN A 197 23.54 4.13 -0.43
N THR A 198 22.94 3.48 0.57
CA THR A 198 23.06 3.84 1.99
C THR A 198 24.01 2.92 2.73
#